data_AF-A0A971JU64-F1
#
_entry.id   AF-A0A971JU64-F1
#
_cell.length_a   1.000
_cell.length_b   1.000
_cell.length_c   1.000
_cell.angle_alpha   90.00
_cell.angle_beta   90.00
_cell.angle_gamma   90.00
#
_symmetry.space_group_name_H-M   'P 1'
#
loop_
_entity.id
_entity.type
_entity.pdbx_description
1 polymer ?
#
loop_
_entity_poly.entity_id
_entity_poly.type
_entity_poly.pdbx_seq_one_letter_code
_entity_poly.pdbx_strand_id
1 'polypeptide(L)'
;MADDARRFFFVHVMKTGGTSLLTHLGDTFPPDAVEPDVRRAFLGEVAPPTYASVSRIRDLGPERRARVRVYSGHYPAYVAAMVEVDEVITLLREPVDRTVSMLRQTERNDPRKRGWPLERIYDDAIVRSMLLQDYQSKQFALTAEDVRQAADLA
;
A
#
# COMPACT_ATOMS: atom_id res chain seq x y z
N MET A 1 23.65 12.35 -20.03
CA MET A 1 23.81 12.63 -18.58
C MET A 1 22.77 11.80 -17.88
N ALA A 2 23.16 10.93 -16.95
CA ALA A 2 22.20 10.13 -16.20
C ALA A 2 21.29 11.10 -15.44
N ASP A 3 19.98 10.98 -15.65
CA ASP A 3 18.96 11.78 -14.97
C ASP A 3 19.09 11.50 -13.47
N ASP A 4 19.74 12.42 -12.74
CA ASP A 4 20.04 12.39 -11.30
C ASP A 4 18.76 12.67 -10.49
N ALA A 5 17.73 11.93 -10.85
CA ALA A 5 16.39 12.29 -10.53
C ALA A 5 15.90 11.30 -9.48
N ARG A 6 15.67 11.86 -8.29
CA ARG A 6 15.36 11.14 -7.04
C ARG A 6 14.28 10.07 -7.20
N ARG A 7 14.45 8.96 -6.51
CA ARG A 7 13.53 7.83 -6.41
C ARG A 7 12.91 7.76 -5.02
N PHE A 8 11.61 7.48 -4.99
CA PHE A 8 10.83 7.46 -3.77
C PHE A 8 10.20 6.09 -3.55
N PHE A 9 10.05 5.71 -2.28
CA PHE A 9 9.17 4.61 -1.87
C PHE A 9 8.05 5.16 -1.00
N PHE A 10 6.82 5.09 -1.49
CA PHE A 10 5.64 5.45 -0.72
C PHE A 10 5.06 4.23 0.00
N VAL A 11 5.30 4.15 1.30
CA VAL A 11 4.62 3.20 2.19
C VAL A 11 3.17 3.66 2.36
N HIS A 12 2.27 3.15 1.52
CA HIS A 12 0.86 3.52 1.53
C HIS A 12 0.14 2.78 2.66
N VAL A 13 0.13 3.39 3.84
CA VAL A 13 -0.66 2.93 4.98
C VAL A 13 -2.15 3.12 4.68
N MET A 14 -2.96 2.06 4.76
CA MET A 14 -4.38 2.14 4.42
C MET A 14 -5.10 3.23 5.25
N LYS A 15 -6.00 3.95 4.58
CA LYS A 15 -6.95 4.94 5.16
C LYS A 15 -6.32 6.24 5.69
N THR A 16 -5.15 6.61 5.18
CA THR A 16 -4.45 7.85 5.57
C THR A 16 -4.47 8.94 4.48
N GLY A 17 -5.27 8.76 3.43
CA GLY A 17 -5.32 9.68 2.27
C GLY A 17 -4.35 9.32 1.15
N GLY A 18 -3.67 8.18 1.23
CA GLY A 18 -2.67 7.77 0.24
C GLY A 18 -3.21 7.59 -1.19
N THR A 19 -4.49 7.26 -1.38
CA THR A 19 -5.10 7.26 -2.73
C THR A 19 -5.01 8.63 -3.38
N SER A 20 -5.28 9.72 -2.66
CA SER A 20 -5.17 11.08 -3.20
C SER A 20 -3.73 11.43 -3.55
N LEU A 21 -2.77 11.09 -2.68
CA LEU A 21 -1.36 11.29 -2.97
C LEU A 21 -0.93 10.51 -4.23
N LEU A 22 -1.38 9.25 -4.39
CA LEU A 22 -1.08 8.45 -5.59
C LEU A 22 -1.66 9.04 -6.87
N THR A 23 -2.87 9.60 -6.80
CA THR A 23 -3.44 10.35 -7.92
C THR A 23 -2.52 11.51 -8.30
N HIS A 24 -2.12 12.34 -7.33
CA HIS A 24 -1.20 13.45 -7.58
C HIS A 24 0.16 12.99 -8.13
N LEU A 25 0.72 11.90 -7.60
CA LEU A 25 1.99 11.35 -8.09
C LEU A 25 1.85 10.86 -9.54
N GLY A 26 0.76 10.17 -9.88
CA GLY A 26 0.47 9.71 -11.23
C GLY A 26 0.21 10.85 -12.23
N ASP A 27 -0.33 11.99 -11.76
CA ASP A 27 -0.52 13.18 -12.59
C ASP A 27 0.78 14.02 -12.73
N THR A 28 1.72 13.87 -11.79
CA THR A 28 2.97 14.66 -11.74
C THR A 28 4.13 14.00 -12.48
N PHE A 29 4.29 12.69 -12.31
CA PHE A 29 5.40 11.95 -12.92
C PHE A 29 5.04 11.46 -14.33
N PRO A 30 6.03 11.26 -15.21
CA PRO A 30 5.80 10.68 -16.54
C PRO A 30 5.10 9.31 -16.47
N PRO A 31 4.44 8.86 -17.56
CA PRO A 31 3.92 7.50 -17.65
C PRO A 31 4.99 6.46 -17.30
N ASP A 32 4.59 5.37 -16.65
CA ASP A 32 5.46 4.29 -16.16
C ASP A 32 6.49 4.65 -15.09
N ALA A 33 6.56 5.92 -14.64
CA ALA A 33 7.45 6.33 -13.57
C ALA A 33 6.90 5.98 -12.16
N VAL A 34 5.61 5.64 -12.05
CA VAL A 34 4.97 5.20 -10.81
C VAL A 34 4.66 3.70 -10.88
N GLU A 35 5.12 2.94 -9.91
CA GLU A 35 4.92 1.49 -9.82
C GLU A 35 4.17 1.10 -8.54
N PRO A 36 3.01 0.42 -8.65
CA PRO A 36 2.21 0.27 -9.86
C PRO A 36 1.51 1.58 -10.26
N ASP A 37 1.07 1.64 -11.52
CA ASP A 37 0.32 2.77 -12.05
C ASP A 37 -1.15 2.74 -11.59
N VAL A 38 -1.33 3.12 -10.33
CA VAL A 38 -2.63 3.18 -9.66
C VAL A 38 -3.57 4.19 -10.34
N ARG A 39 -3.01 5.29 -10.88
CA ARG A 39 -3.76 6.36 -11.52
C ARG A 39 -4.45 5.88 -12.81
N ARG A 40 -3.73 5.15 -13.66
CA ARG A 40 -4.29 4.52 -14.87
C ARG A 40 -5.23 3.37 -14.53
N ALA A 41 -4.94 2.62 -13.47
CA ALA A 41 -5.85 1.57 -12.99
C ALA A 41 -7.20 2.15 -12.54
N PHE A 42 -7.20 3.31 -11.86
CA PHE A 42 -8.43 4.01 -11.47
C PHE A 42 -9.26 4.51 -12.66
N LEU A 43 -8.62 4.90 -13.77
CA LEU A 43 -9.33 5.23 -15.00
C LEU A 43 -9.81 4.02 -15.81
N GLY A 44 -9.46 2.80 -15.38
CA GLY A 44 -9.75 1.59 -16.13
C GLY A 44 -8.88 1.41 -17.38
N GLU A 45 -7.79 2.15 -17.52
CA GLU A 45 -6.86 2.02 -18.64
C GLU A 45 -5.96 0.79 -18.53
N VAL A 46 -5.74 0.31 -17.30
CA VAL A 46 -4.97 -0.91 -17.00
C VAL A 46 -5.67 -1.72 -15.93
N ALA A 47 -5.32 -3.01 -15.84
CA ALA A 47 -5.87 -3.89 -14.81
C ALA A 47 -5.47 -3.41 -13.39
N PRO A 48 -6.37 -3.54 -12.39
CA PRO A 48 -6.04 -3.22 -11.00
C PRO A 48 -4.85 -4.03 -10.49
N PRO A 49 -3.83 -3.39 -9.89
CA PRO A 49 -2.65 -4.10 -9.43
C PRO A 49 -2.91 -4.90 -8.14
N THR A 50 -2.13 -5.96 -7.93
CA THR A 50 -2.00 -6.62 -6.62
C THR A 50 -1.18 -5.75 -5.67
N TYR A 51 -1.83 -4.73 -5.13
CA TYR A 51 -1.19 -3.57 -4.46
C TYR A 51 -0.50 -3.87 -3.11
N ALA A 52 -0.55 -5.11 -2.65
CA ALA A 52 0.13 -5.61 -1.45
C ALA A 52 1.12 -6.76 -1.77
N SER A 53 1.28 -7.15 -3.04
CA SER A 53 2.12 -8.29 -3.42
C SER A 53 3.58 -7.89 -3.54
N VAL A 54 4.43 -8.38 -2.64
CA VAL A 54 5.89 -8.09 -2.63
C VAL A 54 6.57 -8.67 -3.88
N SER A 55 6.08 -9.81 -4.38
CA SER A 55 6.56 -10.41 -5.64
C SER A 55 6.52 -9.44 -6.80
N ARG A 56 5.54 -8.53 -6.85
CA ARG A 56 5.39 -7.55 -7.92
C ARG A 56 6.60 -6.64 -8.03
N ILE A 57 7.16 -6.19 -6.90
CA ILE A 57 8.36 -5.35 -6.89
C ILE A 57 9.58 -6.19 -7.27
N ARG A 58 9.71 -7.39 -6.69
CA ARG A 58 10.82 -8.30 -6.93
C ARG A 58 10.94 -8.66 -8.41
N ASP A 59 9.82 -8.98 -9.05
CA ASP A 59 9.77 -9.57 -10.38
C ASP A 59 9.82 -8.50 -11.51
N LEU A 60 10.02 -7.22 -11.17
CA LEU A 60 10.25 -6.16 -12.17
C LEU A 60 11.57 -6.39 -12.90
N GLY A 61 11.51 -6.48 -14.23
CA GLY A 61 12.69 -6.53 -15.09
C GLY A 61 13.53 -5.24 -15.03
N PRO A 62 14.83 -5.32 -15.39
CA PRO A 62 15.76 -4.20 -15.27
C PRO A 62 15.33 -2.95 -16.06
N GLU A 63 14.78 -3.13 -17.26
CA GLU A 63 14.29 -2.02 -18.08
C GLU A 63 13.13 -1.28 -17.43
N ARG A 64 12.19 -2.00 -16.79
CA ARG A 64 11.07 -1.40 -16.08
C ARG A 64 11.58 -0.66 -14.85
N ARG A 65 12.44 -1.29 -14.05
CA ARG A 65 13.05 -0.68 -12.85
C ARG A 65 13.78 0.63 -13.19
N ALA A 66 14.49 0.68 -14.31
CA ALA A 66 15.20 1.87 -14.74
C ALA A 66 14.29 3.09 -14.98
N ARG A 67 13.01 2.86 -15.34
CA ARG A 67 12.00 3.90 -15.55
C ARG A 67 11.24 4.30 -14.28
N VAL A 68 11.23 3.44 -13.26
CA VAL A 68 10.48 3.72 -12.02
C VAL A 68 11.19 4.81 -11.21
N ARG A 69 10.38 5.79 -10.80
CA ARG A 69 10.76 6.92 -9.94
C ARG A 69 10.02 6.88 -8.60
N VAL A 70 8.84 6.27 -8.56
CA VAL A 70 8.07 6.09 -7.33
C VAL A 70 7.56 4.66 -7.24
N TYR A 71 7.99 3.95 -6.21
CA TYR A 71 7.39 2.69 -5.79
C TYR A 71 6.30 2.96 -4.77
N SER A 72 5.18 2.23 -4.82
CA SER A 72 4.09 2.40 -3.87
C SER A 72 3.30 1.12 -3.65
N GLY A 73 2.72 0.97 -2.47
CA GLY A 73 1.85 -0.16 -2.14
C GLY A 73 1.46 -0.22 -0.68
N HIS A 74 0.52 -1.11 -0.37
CA HIS A 74 0.22 -1.53 1.00
C HIS A 74 1.29 -2.52 1.49
N TYR A 75 2.54 -2.06 1.48
CA TYR A 75 3.71 -2.82 1.88
C TYR A 75 4.16 -2.39 3.27
N PRO A 76 4.69 -3.31 4.08
CA PRO A 76 5.51 -2.93 5.21
C PRO A 76 6.78 -2.18 4.76
N ALA A 77 7.31 -1.33 5.63
CA ALA A 77 8.43 -0.44 5.32
C ALA A 77 9.72 -1.19 4.92
N TYR A 78 9.92 -2.42 5.41
CA TYR A 78 11.11 -3.21 5.06
C TYR A 78 11.20 -3.50 3.55
N VAL A 79 10.08 -3.47 2.81
CA VAL A 79 10.07 -3.71 1.37
C VAL A 79 10.79 -2.62 0.60
N ALA A 80 10.91 -1.41 1.17
CA ALA A 80 11.69 -0.32 0.56
C ALA A 80 13.17 -0.70 0.40
N ALA A 81 13.71 -1.56 1.26
CA ALA A 81 15.09 -2.03 1.16
C ALA A 81 15.33 -3.01 -0.01
N MET A 82 14.28 -3.43 -0.73
CA MET A 82 14.38 -4.30 -1.92
C MET A 82 14.61 -3.53 -3.23
N VAL A 83 14.61 -2.20 -3.17
CA VAL A 83 14.77 -1.31 -4.32
C VAL A 83 15.71 -0.17 -3.97
N GLU A 84 16.39 0.36 -4.97
CA GLU A 84 17.22 1.54 -4.80
C GLU A 84 16.34 2.79 -4.81
N VAL A 85 16.16 3.40 -3.64
CA VAL A 85 15.39 4.64 -3.44
C VAL A 85 16.18 5.61 -2.58
N ASP A 86 15.97 6.90 -2.82
CA ASP A 86 16.61 7.98 -2.08
C ASP A 86 15.83 8.35 -0.82
N GLU A 87 14.50 8.26 -0.88
CA GLU A 87 13.61 8.65 0.22
C GLU A 87 12.43 7.69 0.37
N VAL A 88 12.11 7.37 1.62
CA VAL A 88 10.89 6.65 1.99
C VAL A 88 9.90 7.67 2.55
N ILE A 89 8.72 7.75 1.94
CA ILE A 89 7.65 8.66 2.34
C ILE A 89 6.43 7.88 2.81
N THR A 90 5.63 8.47 3.68
CA THR A 90 4.37 7.89 4.14
C THR A 90 3.38 8.97 4.56
N LEU A 91 2.13 8.57 4.77
CA LEU A 91 1.09 9.38 5.38
C LEU A 91 0.51 8.61 6.57
N LEU A 92 0.45 9.28 7.71
CA LEU A 92 -0.20 8.77 8.92
C LEU A 92 -1.50 9.52 9.18
N ARG A 93 -2.36 8.91 9.99
CA ARG A 93 -3.61 9.52 10.43
C ARG A 93 -3.83 9.24 11.91
N GLU A 94 -4.60 10.07 12.58
CA GLU A 94 -5.08 9.79 13.93
C GLU A 94 -5.68 8.35 13.98
N PRO A 95 -5.23 7.49 14.92
CA PRO A 95 -5.57 6.06 14.93
C PRO A 95 -7.07 5.73 14.97
N VAL A 96 -7.88 6.45 15.75
CA VAL A 96 -9.32 6.21 15.86
C VAL A 96 -10.02 6.56 14.55
N ASP A 97 -9.74 7.73 14.00
CA ASP A 97 -10.27 8.20 12.73
C ASP A 97 -9.96 7.26 11.57
N ARG A 98 -8.72 6.78 11.52
CA ARG A 98 -8.27 5.77 10.55
C ARG A 98 -9.06 4.48 10.71
N THR A 99 -9.25 4.02 11.94
CA THR A 99 -10.02 2.81 12.28
C THR A 99 -11.46 2.93 11.80
N VAL A 100 -12.16 4.02 12.14
CA VAL A 100 -13.52 4.29 11.67
C VAL A 100 -13.59 4.34 10.14
N SER A 101 -12.61 4.97 9.49
CA SER A 101 -12.53 5.00 8.02
C SER A 101 -12.36 3.61 7.40
N MET A 102 -11.58 2.73 8.04
CA MET A 102 -11.43 1.34 7.62
C MET A 102 -12.74 0.57 7.77
N LEU A 103 -13.38 0.65 8.93
CA LEU A 103 -14.65 -0.04 9.20
C LEU A 103 -15.72 0.35 8.17
N ARG A 104 -15.87 1.65 7.88
CA ARG A 104 -16.79 2.14 6.84
C ARG A 104 -16.42 1.65 5.43
N GLN A 105 -15.14 1.46 5.12
CA GLN A 105 -14.75 0.88 3.84
C GLN A 105 -15.07 -0.61 3.79
N THR A 106 -14.79 -1.35 4.86
CA THR A 106 -15.11 -2.78 4.98
C THR A 106 -16.61 -3.02 4.84
N GLU A 107 -17.44 -2.22 5.50
CA GLU A 107 -18.91 -2.27 5.38
C GLU A 107 -19.35 -2.10 3.91
N ARG A 108 -18.82 -1.08 3.21
CA ARG A 108 -19.21 -0.81 1.82
C ARG A 108 -18.71 -1.88 0.84
N ASN A 109 -17.50 -2.38 1.05
CA ASN A 109 -16.76 -3.14 0.03
C ASN A 109 -16.77 -4.66 0.25
N ASP A 110 -16.94 -5.18 1.47
CA ASP A 110 -17.10 -6.62 1.72
C ASP A 110 -18.60 -6.98 1.65
N PRO A 111 -19.06 -7.69 0.60
CA PRO A 111 -20.47 -8.03 0.45
C PRO A 111 -21.07 -8.80 1.63
N ARG A 112 -20.23 -9.52 2.40
CA ARG A 112 -20.65 -10.30 3.57
C ARG A 112 -20.92 -9.43 4.81
N LYS A 113 -20.40 -8.21 4.82
CA LYS A 113 -20.47 -7.27 5.95
C LYS A 113 -21.28 -6.01 5.64
N ARG A 114 -21.84 -5.92 4.43
CA ARG A 114 -22.68 -4.80 4.01
C ARG A 114 -23.92 -4.69 4.90
N GLY A 115 -24.22 -3.48 5.36
CA GLY A 115 -25.30 -3.17 6.27
C GLY A 115 -25.05 -3.59 7.73
N TRP A 116 -23.89 -4.15 8.07
CA TRP A 116 -23.57 -4.42 9.47
C TRP A 116 -23.30 -3.10 10.22
N PRO A 117 -23.68 -3.02 11.51
CA PRO A 117 -23.21 -1.94 12.37
C PRO A 117 -21.68 -2.00 12.51
N LEU A 118 -21.03 -0.84 12.65
CA LEU A 118 -19.56 -0.75 12.64
C LEU A 118 -18.94 -1.50 13.83
N GLU A 119 -19.63 -1.54 14.97
CA GLU A 119 -19.27 -2.26 16.18
C GLU A 119 -19.13 -3.77 15.88
N ARG A 120 -20.06 -4.33 15.12
CA ARG A 120 -20.00 -5.75 14.71
C ARG A 120 -18.81 -6.03 13.78
N ILE A 121 -18.46 -5.07 12.92
CA ILE A 121 -17.27 -5.20 12.04
C ILE A 121 -15.99 -5.04 12.86
N TYR A 122 -15.99 -4.18 13.87
CA TYR A 122 -14.87 -3.97 14.78
C TYR A 122 -14.57 -5.23 15.61
N ASP A 123 -15.60 -5.97 16.02
CA ASP A 123 -15.48 -7.21 16.77
C ASP A 123 -15.16 -8.44 15.90
N ASP A 124 -15.20 -8.33 14.57
CA ASP A 124 -14.79 -9.40 13.66
C ASP A 124 -13.29 -9.68 13.81
N ALA A 125 -12.94 -10.88 14.28
CA ALA A 125 -11.56 -11.24 14.63
C ALA A 125 -10.58 -11.12 13.45
N ILE A 126 -11.02 -11.44 12.23
CA ILE A 126 -10.18 -11.37 11.03
C ILE A 126 -9.94 -9.90 10.67
N VAL A 127 -11.00 -9.08 10.63
CA VAL A 127 -10.87 -7.64 10.36
C VAL A 127 -10.00 -6.96 11.40
N ARG A 128 -10.24 -7.24 12.69
CA ARG A 128 -9.47 -6.66 13.80
C ARG A 128 -7.99 -6.99 13.69
N SER A 129 -7.65 -8.26 13.51
CA SER A 129 -6.26 -8.73 13.42
C SER A 129 -5.53 -8.13 12.21
N MET A 130 -6.15 -8.18 11.03
CA MET A 130 -5.51 -7.82 9.76
C MET A 130 -5.52 -6.32 9.45
N LEU A 131 -6.57 -5.59 9.84
CA LEU A 131 -6.83 -4.24 9.33
C LEU A 131 -6.86 -3.14 10.39
N LEU A 132 -7.07 -3.48 11.66
CA LEU A 132 -7.30 -2.48 12.72
C LEU A 132 -6.17 -2.45 13.76
N GLN A 133 -5.93 -3.58 14.43
CA GLN A 133 -5.07 -3.63 15.61
C GLN A 133 -3.64 -3.23 15.26
N ASP A 134 -3.18 -2.15 15.90
CA ASP A 134 -1.83 -1.57 15.79
C ASP A 134 -1.36 -1.38 14.35
N TYR A 135 -2.29 -1.22 13.40
CA TYR A 135 -1.95 -1.42 11.99
C TYR A 135 -0.85 -0.47 11.52
N GLN A 136 -0.93 0.82 11.87
CA GLN A 136 0.09 1.79 11.44
C GLN A 136 1.46 1.39 11.96
N SER A 137 1.58 1.06 13.25
CA SER A 137 2.81 0.57 13.87
C SER A 137 3.31 -0.72 13.22
N LYS A 138 2.43 -1.69 12.95
CA LYS A 138 2.77 -2.95 12.28
C LYS A 138 3.44 -2.72 10.93
N GLN A 139 2.99 -1.73 10.14
CA GLN A 139 3.61 -1.45 8.83
C GLN A 139 5.08 -1.02 8.94
N PHE A 140 5.50 -0.40 10.05
CA PHE A 140 6.88 0.05 10.26
C PHE A 140 7.70 -0.88 11.15
N ALA A 141 7.06 -1.76 11.91
CA ALA A 141 7.71 -2.72 12.78
C ALA A 141 7.98 -4.08 12.11
N LEU A 142 7.16 -4.48 11.13
CA LEU A 142 7.32 -5.75 10.43
C LEU A 142 8.67 -5.82 9.71
N THR A 143 9.29 -6.99 9.81
CA THR A 143 10.51 -7.37 9.12
C THR A 143 10.23 -8.44 8.06
N ALA A 144 11.22 -8.70 7.20
CA ALA A 144 11.13 -9.80 6.25
C ALA A 144 11.03 -11.18 6.94
N GLU A 145 11.51 -11.31 8.18
CA GLU A 145 11.45 -12.56 8.95
C GLU A 145 10.04 -12.84 9.48
N ASP A 146 9.37 -11.82 10.03
CA ASP A 146 8.00 -11.95 10.54
C ASP A 146 7.04 -12.48 9.45
N VAL A 147 7.23 -12.01 8.21
CA VAL A 147 6.40 -12.42 7.07
C VAL A 147 6.69 -13.87 6.65
N ARG A 148 7.95 -14.32 6.72
CA ARG A 148 8.30 -15.73 6.44
C ARG A 148 7.68 -16.65 7.48
N GLN A 149 7.82 -16.31 8.76
CA GLN A 149 7.25 -17.09 9.86
C GLN A 149 5.72 -17.20 9.74
N ALA A 150 5.03 -16.12 9.34
CA ALA A 150 3.59 -16.16 9.13
C ALA A 150 3.18 -17.05 7.94
N ALA A 151 3.99 -17.11 6.87
CA ALA A 151 3.72 -17.94 5.70
C ALA A 151 3.94 -19.45 5.99
N ASP A 152 4.90 -19.79 6.84
CA ASP A 152 5.19 -21.17 7.23
C ASP A 152 4.13 -21.77 8.19
N LEU A 153 3.27 -20.92 8.77
CA LEU A 153 2.17 -21.30 9.68
C LEU A 153 0.81 -21.42 8.99
N ALA A 154 0.72 -21.14 7.68
CA ALA A 154 -0.52 -21.10 6.88
C ALA A 154 -0.64 -22.29 5.92
#